data_AF-A0A453PFJ9-F1
#
_entry.id   AF-A0A453PFJ9-F1
#
_cell.length_a   1.000
_cell.length_b   1.000
_cell.length_c   1.000
_cell.angle_alpha   90.00
_cell.angle_beta   90.00
_cell.angle_gamma   90.00
#
_symmetry.space_group_name_H-M   'P 1'
#
loop_
_entity.id
_entity.type
_entity.pdbx_description
1 polymer ?
#
loop_
_entity_poly.entity_id
_entity_poly.type
_entity_poly.pdbx_seq_one_letter_code
_entity_poly.pdbx_strand_id
1 'polypeptide(L)'
;YEFRKNTRSVKSTILHFQLRNLVWATSKHDVYLMSHYSVLHWSALSGVDTELMNVQGHVAPKEKHPGSLLEGFSQTKVSTMAVKDNLLVAGGFQGELICKHLDREGISFCCRTSHDDNALTNAIEIFNTSR
;
A
#
# COMPACT_ATOMS: atom_id res chain seq x y z
N TYR A 1 22.05 11.99 -18.29
CA TYR A 1 21.12 11.04 -17.62
C TYR A 1 21.27 9.72 -18.34
N GLU A 2 21.72 8.65 -17.66
CA GLU A 2 21.85 7.32 -18.28
C GLU A 2 20.76 6.39 -17.76
N PHE A 3 19.99 5.86 -18.70
CA PHE A 3 18.95 4.88 -18.44
C PHE A 3 19.60 3.54 -18.08
N ARG A 4 19.36 3.02 -16.86
CA ARG A 4 20.07 1.82 -16.38
C ARG A 4 19.34 0.50 -16.65
N LYS A 5 18.04 0.43 -16.34
CA LYS A 5 17.23 -0.79 -16.48
C LYS A 5 15.75 -0.45 -16.75
N ASN A 6 15.11 -1.24 -17.61
CA ASN A 6 13.65 -1.29 -17.80
C ASN A 6 13.15 -2.68 -17.38
N THR A 7 11.93 -2.78 -16.88
CA THR A 7 11.22 -4.06 -16.81
C THR A 7 9.76 -3.89 -17.22
N ARG A 8 9.20 -4.91 -17.87
CA ARG A 8 7.76 -5.06 -18.14
C ARG A 8 7.17 -6.27 -17.41
N SER A 9 7.98 -6.93 -16.58
CA SER A 9 7.60 -8.17 -15.89
C SER A 9 6.60 -7.91 -14.77
N VAL A 10 6.62 -6.69 -14.19
CA VAL A 10 5.70 -6.29 -13.13
C VAL A 10 4.50 -5.57 -13.74
N LYS A 11 3.31 -6.12 -13.50
CA LYS A 11 2.04 -5.57 -13.99
C LYS A 11 1.12 -5.34 -12.80
N SER A 12 0.50 -4.17 -12.76
CA SER A 12 -0.62 -3.95 -11.84
C SER A 12 -1.87 -4.62 -12.41
N THR A 13 -2.53 -5.44 -11.60
CA THR A 13 -3.83 -6.01 -11.93
C THR A 13 -4.92 -5.11 -11.36
N ILE A 14 -5.59 -4.40 -12.26
CA ILE A 14 -6.63 -3.41 -11.93
C ILE A 14 -7.99 -4.09 -12.13
N LEU A 15 -8.69 -4.36 -11.03
CA LEU A 15 -9.99 -5.06 -11.05
C LEU A 15 -11.20 -4.14 -11.34
N HIS A 16 -11.07 -2.83 -11.10
CA HIS A 16 -12.20 -1.89 -11.17
C HIS A 16 -11.78 -0.56 -11.80
N PHE A 17 -12.65 0.06 -12.61
CA PHE A 17 -12.37 1.29 -13.37
C PHE A 17 -12.20 2.54 -12.48
N GLN A 18 -12.56 2.44 -11.20
CA GLN A 18 -12.38 3.52 -10.21
C GLN A 18 -11.04 3.45 -9.48
N LEU A 19 -10.24 2.38 -9.67
CA LEU A 19 -8.97 2.24 -8.97
C LEU A 19 -7.97 3.25 -9.53
N ARG A 20 -7.43 4.07 -8.63
CA ARG A 20 -6.43 5.10 -8.94
C ARG A 20 -5.26 4.93 -7.99
N ASN A 21 -4.09 5.40 -8.40
CA ASN A 21 -2.90 5.47 -7.55
C ASN A 21 -2.41 4.11 -7.01
N LEU A 22 -2.54 3.05 -7.80
CA LEU A 22 -2.01 1.71 -7.48
C LEU A 22 -0.53 1.51 -7.86
N VAL A 23 0.11 2.56 -8.37
CA VAL A 23 1.55 2.61 -8.67
C VAL A 23 2.08 3.92 -8.12
N TRP A 24 3.20 3.87 -7.40
CA TRP A 24 3.82 5.02 -6.75
C TRP A 24 5.33 4.97 -6.91
N ALA A 25 5.96 6.11 -7.16
CA ALA A 25 7.43 6.22 -7.20
C ALA A 25 7.87 7.22 -6.14
N THR A 26 8.71 6.79 -5.20
CA THR A 26 9.26 7.66 -4.15
C THR A 26 10.62 8.22 -4.53
N SER A 27 11.28 7.62 -5.52
CA SER A 27 12.57 8.03 -6.05
C SER A 27 12.68 7.65 -7.53
N LYS A 28 13.77 8.05 -8.18
CA LYS A 28 14.11 7.59 -9.54
C LYS A 28 14.35 6.08 -9.66
N HIS A 29 14.54 5.39 -8.54
CA HIS A 29 14.93 3.98 -8.50
C HIS A 29 13.85 3.08 -7.91
N ASP A 30 12.90 3.64 -7.15
CA ASP A 30 11.99 2.87 -6.31
C ASP A 30 10.56 3.05 -6.79
N VAL A 31 9.96 1.94 -7.21
CA VAL A 31 8.56 1.87 -7.64
C VAL A 31 7.82 0.88 -6.75
N TYR A 32 6.67 1.29 -6.28
CA TYR A 32 5.74 0.49 -5.49
C TYR A 32 4.50 0.28 -6.32
N LEU A 33 3.96 -0.93 -6.32
CA LEU A 33 2.74 -1.22 -7.07
C LEU A 33 1.92 -2.33 -6.46
N MET A 34 0.61 -2.21 -6.63
CA MET A 34 -0.33 -3.26 -6.30
C MET A 34 -0.41 -4.27 -7.46
N SER A 35 -0.19 -5.54 -7.15
CA SER A 35 -0.42 -6.68 -8.05
C SER A 35 -1.24 -7.74 -7.32
N HIS A 36 -2.46 -7.98 -7.79
CA HIS A 36 -3.46 -8.88 -7.23
C HIS A 36 -3.82 -8.50 -5.80
N TYR A 37 -3.24 -9.20 -4.83
CA TYR A 37 -3.40 -8.95 -3.40
C TYR A 37 -2.09 -8.53 -2.73
N SER A 38 -1.03 -8.32 -3.51
CA SER A 38 0.30 -8.03 -3.00
C SER A 38 0.73 -6.62 -3.36
N VAL A 39 1.26 -5.88 -2.38
CA VAL A 39 2.01 -4.65 -2.62
C VAL A 39 3.47 -5.04 -2.83
N LEU A 40 3.99 -4.73 -4.00
CA LEU A 40 5.35 -5.02 -4.42
C LEU A 40 6.19 -3.74 -4.43
N HIS A 41 7.46 -3.86 -4.10
CA HIS A 41 8.50 -2.85 -4.34
C HIS A 41 9.49 -3.39 -5.35
N TRP A 42 9.67 -2.65 -6.44
CA TRP A 42 10.72 -2.89 -7.41
C TRP A 42 11.77 -1.80 -7.32
N SER A 43 13.04 -2.20 -7.25
CA SER A 43 14.17 -1.27 -7.28
C SER A 43 14.98 -1.44 -8.55
N ALA A 44 15.21 -0.35 -9.29
CA ALA A 44 16.06 -0.34 -10.47
C ALA A 44 17.54 -0.65 -10.17
N LEU A 45 17.96 -0.45 -8.91
CA LEU A 45 19.33 -0.72 -8.47
C LEU A 45 19.58 -2.22 -8.31
N SER A 46 18.71 -2.93 -7.60
CA SER A 46 18.80 -4.38 -7.42
C SER A 46 18.24 -5.16 -8.62
N GLY A 47 17.22 -4.62 -9.28
CA GLY A 47 16.43 -5.31 -10.31
C GLY A 47 15.53 -6.41 -9.76
N VAL A 48 15.22 -6.37 -8.45
CA VAL A 48 14.46 -7.41 -7.73
C VAL A 48 13.10 -6.85 -7.30
N ASP A 49 12.07 -7.69 -7.42
CA ASP A 49 10.75 -7.46 -6.83
C ASP A 49 10.72 -7.99 -5.39
N THR A 50 10.33 -7.14 -4.44
CA THR A 50 10.16 -7.49 -3.03
C THR A 50 8.69 -7.35 -2.64
N GLU A 51 8.07 -8.41 -2.11
CA GLU A 51 6.72 -8.32 -1.57
C GLU A 51 6.76 -7.63 -0.20
N LEU A 52 6.00 -6.55 -0.05
CA LEU A 52 5.95 -5.77 1.19
C LEU A 52 4.78 -6.15 2.08
N MET A 53 3.67 -6.54 1.46
CA MET A 53 2.42 -6.89 2.14
C MET A 53 1.55 -7.73 1.21
N ASN A 54 0.91 -8.76 1.75
CA ASN A 54 -0.10 -9.55 1.05
C ASN A 54 -1.42 -9.47 1.82
N VAL A 55 -2.43 -8.85 1.19
CA VAL A 55 -3.77 -8.63 1.76
C VAL A 55 -4.79 -9.71 1.38
N GLN A 56 -4.35 -10.79 0.74
CA GLN A 56 -5.21 -11.95 0.47
C GLN A 56 -5.51 -12.69 1.76
N GLY A 57 -4.48 -12.82 2.62
CA GLY A 57 -4.57 -13.43 3.93
C GLY A 57 -5.11 -12.47 4.98
N HIS A 58 -4.98 -12.90 6.23
CA HIS A 58 -5.26 -12.08 7.39
C HIS A 58 -4.11 -11.10 7.65
N VAL A 59 -4.45 -9.83 7.82
CA VAL A 59 -3.52 -8.71 8.00
C VAL A 59 -3.92 -7.96 9.26
N ALA A 60 -3.11 -8.07 10.30
CA ALA A 60 -3.33 -7.41 11.59
C ALA A 60 -2.12 -6.58 12.01
N PRO A 61 -2.34 -5.48 12.77
CA PRO A 61 -1.27 -4.64 13.25
C PRO A 61 -0.46 -5.37 14.32
N LYS A 62 0.88 -5.28 14.23
CA LYS A 62 1.80 -5.80 15.25
C LYS A 62 2.04 -4.79 16.38
N GLU A 63 1.71 -3.52 16.15
CA GLU A 63 1.85 -2.43 17.11
C GLU A 63 0.48 -2.03 17.69
N LYS A 64 0.45 -1.64 18.97
CA LYS A 64 -0.77 -1.14 19.62
C LYS A 64 -0.79 0.37 19.60
N HIS A 65 -1.68 0.93 18.79
CA HIS A 65 -1.92 2.36 18.70
C HIS A 65 -3.41 2.65 18.96
N PRO A 66 -3.76 3.77 19.61
CA PRO A 66 -5.15 4.19 19.75
C PRO A 66 -5.86 4.25 18.39
N GLY A 67 -7.07 3.70 18.32
CA GLY A 67 -7.86 3.63 17.07
C GLY A 67 -7.45 2.51 16.11
N SER A 68 -6.43 1.72 16.43
CA SER A 68 -6.03 0.56 15.63
C SER A 68 -6.98 -0.61 15.85
N LEU A 69 -7.46 -1.22 14.76
CA LEU A 69 -8.25 -2.45 14.78
C LEU A 69 -7.33 -3.66 14.92
N LEU A 70 -7.15 -4.13 16.16
CA LEU A 70 -6.26 -5.25 16.47
C LEU A 70 -6.69 -6.58 15.83
N GLU A 71 -7.99 -6.73 15.55
CA GLU A 71 -8.53 -7.88 14.81
C GLU A 71 -8.03 -7.94 13.36
N GLY A 72 -7.57 -6.82 12.79
CA GLY A 72 -7.10 -6.76 11.42
C GLY A 72 -8.19 -6.93 10.38
N PHE A 73 -7.77 -7.24 9.15
CA PHE A 73 -8.63 -7.46 8.00
C PHE A 73 -8.24 -8.73 7.26
N SER A 74 -9.15 -9.27 6.46
CA SER A 74 -8.89 -10.41 5.59
C SER A 74 -9.43 -10.11 4.20
N GLN A 75 -8.70 -10.55 3.16
CA GLN A 75 -9.13 -10.42 1.77
C GLN A 75 -9.46 -8.97 1.36
N THR A 76 -8.74 -8.00 1.92
CA THR A 76 -8.96 -6.58 1.62
C THR A 76 -8.74 -6.32 0.14
N LYS A 77 -9.74 -5.76 -0.52
CA LYS A 77 -9.63 -5.28 -1.90
C LYS A 77 -9.07 -3.87 -1.86
N VAL A 78 -7.79 -3.71 -2.22
CA VAL A 78 -7.13 -2.40 -2.22
C VAL A 78 -7.66 -1.56 -3.38
N SER A 79 -8.15 -0.36 -3.07
CA SER A 79 -8.66 0.62 -4.03
C SER A 79 -7.64 1.70 -4.43
N THR A 80 -6.76 2.05 -3.51
CA THR A 80 -5.75 3.10 -3.68
C THR A 80 -4.59 2.83 -2.73
N MET A 81 -3.41 3.36 -3.03
CA MET A 81 -2.30 3.38 -2.08
C MET A 81 -1.50 4.68 -2.19
N ALA A 82 -0.71 4.98 -1.17
CA ALA A 82 0.26 6.06 -1.16
C ALA A 82 1.54 5.59 -0.47
N VAL A 83 2.69 6.04 -0.97
CA VAL A 83 3.99 5.75 -0.37
C VAL A 83 4.79 7.04 -0.24
N LYS A 84 5.21 7.39 0.97
CA LYS A 84 6.02 8.58 1.21
C LYS A 84 6.70 8.48 2.56
N ASP A 85 7.89 9.06 2.69
CA ASP A 85 8.60 9.21 3.97
C ASP A 85 8.65 7.89 4.77
N ASN A 86 9.00 6.80 4.07
CA ASN A 86 9.13 5.45 4.62
C ASN A 86 7.80 4.85 5.19
N LEU A 87 6.66 5.40 4.78
CA LEU A 87 5.32 4.92 5.10
C LEU A 87 4.58 4.50 3.83
N LEU A 88 4.04 3.29 3.84
CA LEU A 88 3.07 2.78 2.87
C LEU A 88 1.69 2.77 3.53
N VAL A 89 0.69 3.33 2.84
CA VAL A 89 -0.72 3.24 3.25
C VAL A 89 -1.54 2.70 2.09
N ALA A 90 -2.32 1.65 2.37
CA ALA A 90 -3.28 1.08 1.42
C ALA A 90 -4.71 1.35 1.91
N GLY A 91 -5.58 1.75 0.99
CA GLY A 91 -7.01 1.97 1.22
C GLY A 91 -7.84 0.89 0.57
N GLY A 92 -8.91 0.45 1.24
CA GLY A 92 -9.79 -0.62 0.78
C GLY A 92 -11.18 -0.16 0.35
N PHE A 93 -11.97 -1.13 -0.15
CA PHE A 93 -13.34 -0.92 -0.66
C PHE A 93 -14.38 -0.70 0.44
N GLN A 94 -14.09 -1.11 1.68
CA GLN A 94 -14.97 -1.01 2.85
C GLN A 94 -14.37 -0.10 3.92
N GLY A 95 -13.71 0.97 3.47
CA GLY A 95 -13.13 2.00 4.32
C GLY A 95 -11.87 1.58 5.06
N GLU A 96 -11.30 0.41 4.73
CA GLU A 96 -10.08 -0.07 5.39
C GLU A 96 -8.91 0.85 5.08
N LEU A 97 -8.12 1.17 6.10
CA LEU A 97 -6.77 1.73 5.96
C LEU A 97 -5.78 0.77 6.60
N ILE A 98 -4.72 0.44 5.86
CA ILE A 98 -3.62 -0.42 6.34
C ILE A 98 -2.32 0.35 6.15
N CYS A 99 -1.62 0.60 7.25
CA CYS A 99 -0.38 1.37 7.30
C CYS A 99 0.80 0.46 7.65
N LYS A 100 1.85 0.55 6.86
CA LYS A 100 3.11 -0.17 7.05
C LYS A 100 4.29 0.77 6.96
N HIS A 101 5.10 0.80 8.01
CA HIS A 101 6.45 1.34 7.93
C HIS A 101 7.34 0.40 7.10
N LEU A 102 8.04 0.94 6.09
CA LEU A 102 8.82 0.12 5.15
C LEU A 102 10.13 -0.40 5.75
N ASP A 103 10.63 0.24 6.81
CA ASP A 103 11.81 -0.17 7.59
C ASP A 103 11.49 -1.17 8.70
N ARG A 104 10.21 -1.55 8.86
CA ARG A 104 9.76 -2.46 9.93
C ARG A 104 9.02 -3.66 9.36
N GLU A 105 9.09 -4.76 10.11
CA GLU A 105 8.33 -5.96 9.77
C GLU A 105 6.86 -5.84 10.20
N GLY A 106 5.95 -6.43 9.41
CA GLY A 106 4.51 -6.43 9.71
C GLY A 106 3.81 -5.10 9.45
N ILE A 107 2.58 -5.00 9.94
CA ILE A 107 1.71 -3.83 9.82
C ILE A 107 1.82 -3.00 11.09
N SER A 108 1.95 -1.68 10.93
CA SER A 108 2.06 -0.77 12.07
C SER A 108 0.69 -0.35 12.58
N PHE A 109 -0.27 -0.11 11.69
CA PHE A 109 -1.61 0.35 12.05
C PHE A 109 -2.62 -0.09 11.02
N CYS A 110 -3.85 -0.38 11.44
CA CYS A 110 -4.96 -0.44 10.50
C CYS A 110 -6.25 0.01 11.18
N CYS A 111 -7.17 0.62 10.43
CA CYS A 111 -8.46 1.05 10.94
C CYS A 111 -9.50 1.04 9.83
N ARG A 112 -10.76 1.31 10.20
CA ARG A 112 -11.83 1.56 9.26
C ARG A 112 -12.26 3.03 9.38
N THR A 113 -12.29 3.74 8.26
CA THR A 113 -12.60 5.19 8.20
C THR A 113 -14.10 5.49 8.19
N SER A 114 -14.90 4.56 7.67
CA SER A 114 -16.37 4.61 7.70
C SER A 114 -16.91 3.19 7.78
N HIS A 115 -18.04 3.01 8.48
CA HIS A 115 -18.76 1.75 8.59
C HIS A 115 -19.91 1.61 7.61
N ASP A 116 -20.06 2.57 6.68
CA ASP A 116 -21.09 2.50 5.64
C ASP A 116 -20.78 1.40 4.62
N ASP A 117 -21.83 0.80 4.06
CA ASP A 117 -21.73 -0.28 3.06
C ASP A 117 -21.00 0.13 1.77
N ASN A 118 -20.82 1.43 1.53
CA ASN A 118 -20.13 1.98 0.35
C ASN A 118 -18.97 2.92 0.73
N ALA A 119 -18.16 2.52 1.71
CA ALA A 119 -17.01 3.29 2.20
C ALA A 119 -15.75 3.15 1.30
N LEU A 120 -15.88 3.26 -0.02
CA LEU A 120 -14.72 3.12 -0.92
C LEU A 120 -13.66 4.20 -0.63
N THR A 121 -12.44 3.76 -0.29
CA THR A 121 -11.31 4.68 -0.11
C THR A 121 -10.81 5.13 -1.49
N ASN A 122 -11.05 6.39 -1.85
CA ASN A 122 -10.79 6.88 -3.21
C ASN A 122 -9.37 7.45 -3.42
N ALA A 123 -8.81 8.07 -2.39
CA ALA A 123 -7.50 8.70 -2.44
C ALA A 123 -6.86 8.72 -1.05
N ILE A 124 -5.53 8.68 -1.03
CA ILE A 124 -4.73 8.80 0.18
C ILE A 124 -3.59 9.76 -0.13
N GLU A 125 -3.33 10.69 0.77
CA GLU A 125 -2.18 11.58 0.72
C GLU A 125 -1.44 11.51 2.05
N ILE A 126 -0.12 11.43 1.98
CA ILE A 126 0.77 11.45 3.14
C ILE A 126 1.47 12.80 3.16
N PHE A 127 1.31 13.53 4.26
CA PHE A 127 1.97 14.81 4.47
C PHE A 127 2.59 14.86 5.85
N ASN A 128 3.73 15.54 5.93
CA ASN A 128 4.35 15.89 7.19
C ASN A 128 3.88 17.29 7.57
N THR A 129 3.37 17.46 8.78
CA THR A 129 2.95 18.76 9.32
C THR A 129 4.09 19.53 9.96
N SER A 130 5.26 18.91 10.11
CA SER A 130 6.46 19.56 10.64
C SER A 130 7.03 20.52 9.59
N ARG A 131 6.84 21.82 9.83
CA ARG A 131 7.65 22.88 9.23
C ARG A 131 8.92 23.07 10.05
#